data_AF-A0A9X3H0F5-F1
#
_entry.id   AF-A0A9X3H0F5-F1
#
_cell.length_a   1.000
_cell.length_b   1.000
_cell.length_c   1.000
_cell.angle_alpha   90.00
_cell.angle_beta   90.00
_cell.angle_gamma   90.00
#
_symmetry.space_group_name_H-M   'P 1'
#
loop_
_entity.id
_entity.type
_entity.pdbx_description
1 polymer ?
#
loop_
_entity_poly.entity_id
_entity_poly.type
_entity_poly.pdbx_seq_one_letter_code
_entity_poly.pdbx_strand_id
1 'polypeptide(L)'
;MNSDISSSSLRRQALTLARELRRRRERDRLSAYRPYAKQREFHDAGAGHRERLFMAGNQLGKTVAGSFEMAMHLTGRYPDWWRGRRFDGPGRYWAAGETRLSTRDTVQKLLVGEPERPEAWGIGGNQGDAVSEAGFARTRVLGFRWPAHLPAPPADVPVADGGGPVSRNEA
;
A
#
# COMPACT_ATOMS: atom_id res chain seq x y z
N MET A 1 21.60 51.22 -8.51
CA MET A 1 21.31 49.93 -9.18
C MET A 1 21.84 48.80 -8.30
N ASN A 2 21.03 48.20 -7.40
CA ASN A 2 21.36 46.91 -6.74
C ASN A 2 20.22 46.29 -5.88
N SER A 3 18.96 46.69 -6.06
CA SER A 3 17.83 46.17 -5.25
C SER A 3 17.09 44.99 -5.88
N ASP A 4 17.16 44.77 -7.21
CA ASP A 4 16.37 43.75 -7.91
C ASP A 4 16.99 42.34 -7.95
N ILE A 5 18.32 42.23 -7.78
CA ILE A 5 19.02 40.95 -7.84
C ILE A 5 18.75 40.09 -6.58
N SER A 6 18.49 40.74 -5.43
CA SER A 6 18.21 40.06 -4.15
C SER A 6 16.81 39.40 -4.13
N SER A 7 15.78 40.12 -4.57
CA SER A 7 14.38 39.63 -4.57
C SER A 7 14.16 38.45 -5.53
N SER A 8 14.74 38.50 -6.74
CA SER A 8 14.61 37.43 -7.74
C SER A 8 15.40 36.17 -7.38
N SER A 9 16.56 36.31 -6.73
CA SER A 9 17.35 35.19 -6.22
C SER A 9 16.65 34.49 -5.04
N LEU A 10 16.14 35.26 -4.07
CA LEU A 10 15.39 34.74 -2.93
C LEU A 10 14.12 34.01 -3.36
N ARG A 11 13.37 34.55 -4.33
CA ARG A 11 12.18 33.89 -4.88
C ARG A 11 12.52 32.55 -5.56
N ARG A 12 13.64 32.48 -6.29
CA ARG A 12 14.12 31.21 -6.88
C ARG A 12 14.53 30.19 -5.82
N GLN A 13 15.27 30.61 -4.80
CA GLN A 13 15.64 29.74 -3.68
C GLN A 13 14.42 29.22 -2.91
N ALA A 14 13.46 30.10 -2.61
CA ALA A 14 12.21 29.72 -1.97
C ALA A 14 11.41 28.70 -2.79
N LEU A 15 11.33 28.88 -4.11
CA LEU A 15 10.68 27.91 -5.00
C LEU A 15 11.40 26.55 -5.03
N THR A 16 12.73 26.54 -5.04
CA THR A 16 13.53 25.32 -4.97
C THR A 16 13.30 24.59 -3.65
N LEU A 17 13.36 25.30 -2.53
CA LEU A 17 13.11 24.74 -1.20
C LEU A 17 11.68 24.21 -1.07
N ALA A 18 10.68 24.95 -1.56
CA ALA A 18 9.29 24.51 -1.54
C ALA A 18 9.08 23.23 -2.36
N ARG A 19 9.71 23.11 -3.53
CA ARG A 19 9.68 21.89 -4.35
C ARG A 19 10.33 20.71 -3.65
N GLU A 20 11.46 20.93 -3.00
CA GLU A 20 12.17 19.87 -2.29
C GLU A 20 11.41 19.40 -1.04
N LEU A 21 10.86 20.33 -0.25
CA LEU A 21 10.00 20.00 0.89
C LEU A 21 8.76 19.23 0.45
N ARG A 22 8.15 19.62 -0.67
CA ARG A 22 7.03 18.89 -1.27
C ARG A 22 7.44 17.48 -1.67
N ARG A 23 8.56 17.31 -2.38
CA ARG A 23 9.07 15.99 -2.78
C ARG A 23 9.30 15.08 -1.58
N ARG A 24 9.91 15.58 -0.50
CA ARG A 24 10.14 14.80 0.73
C ARG A 24 8.84 14.38 1.40
N ARG A 25 7.87 15.29 1.50
CA ARG A 25 6.55 15.01 2.07
C ARG A 25 5.75 13.99 1.26
N GLU A 26 5.81 14.08 -0.07
CA GLU A 26 5.13 13.14 -0.95
C GLU A 26 5.75 11.73 -0.86
N ARG A 27 7.07 11.63 -0.68
CA ARG A 27 7.77 10.33 -0.54
C ARG A 27 7.61 9.66 0.82
N ASP A 28 7.47 10.41 1.91
CA ASP A 28 7.42 9.86 3.28
C ASP A 28 6.06 10.09 3.95
N ARG A 29 4.97 9.73 3.25
CA ARG A 29 3.60 9.85 3.79
C ARG A 29 3.41 9.03 5.07
N LEU A 30 4.14 7.93 5.23
CA LEU A 30 4.10 7.07 6.41
C LEU A 30 4.44 7.80 7.70
N SER A 31 5.51 8.62 7.69
CA SER A 31 5.93 9.38 8.87
C SER A 31 4.95 10.50 9.24
N ALA A 32 4.23 11.02 8.24
CA ALA A 32 3.18 12.02 8.42
C ALA A 32 1.83 11.42 8.84
N TYR A 33 1.65 10.10 8.79
CA TYR A 33 0.38 9.47 9.12
C TYR A 33 0.01 9.67 10.60
N ARG A 34 -1.19 10.22 10.83
CA ARG A 34 -1.76 10.42 12.17
C ARG A 34 -3.16 9.82 12.18
N PRO A 35 -3.33 8.56 12.63
CA PRO A 35 -4.65 7.95 12.69
C PRO A 35 -5.52 8.67 13.72
N TYR A 36 -6.79 8.87 13.37
CA TYR A 36 -7.79 9.26 14.35
C TYR A 36 -8.17 8.08 15.26
N ALA A 37 -8.97 8.33 16.29
CA ALA A 37 -9.23 7.36 17.36
C ALA A 37 -9.63 5.96 16.85
N LYS A 38 -10.60 5.83 15.94
CA LYS A 38 -11.05 4.51 15.45
C LYS A 38 -10.02 3.81 14.57
N GLN A 39 -9.24 4.55 13.78
CA GLN A 39 -8.13 3.97 13.02
C GLN A 39 -7.08 3.41 13.97
N ARG A 40 -6.74 4.15 15.02
CA ARG A 40 -5.79 3.73 16.04
C ARG A 40 -6.27 2.47 16.76
N GLU A 41 -7.54 2.43 17.17
CA GLU A 41 -8.14 1.25 17.78
C GLU A 41 -8.06 0.03 16.85
N PHE A 42 -8.41 0.21 15.57
CA PHE A 42 -8.26 -0.84 14.57
C PHE A 42 -6.82 -1.36 14.49
N HIS A 43 -5.82 -0.47 14.42
CA HIS A 43 -4.40 -0.84 14.36
C HIS A 43 -3.92 -1.57 15.63
N ASP A 44 -4.23 -1.02 16.80
CA ASP A 44 -3.80 -1.54 18.09
C ASP A 44 -4.38 -2.93 18.36
N ALA A 45 -5.62 -3.19 17.92
CA ALA A 45 -6.25 -4.51 17.97
C ALA A 45 -5.42 -5.60 17.26
N GLY A 46 -4.56 -5.23 16.30
CA GLY A 46 -3.67 -6.18 15.62
C GLY A 46 -2.64 -6.83 16.53
N ALA A 47 -2.40 -6.31 17.73
CA ALA A 47 -1.51 -6.92 18.71
C ALA A 47 -2.04 -8.26 19.24
N GLY A 48 -3.35 -8.36 19.42
CA GLY A 48 -4.02 -9.53 20.03
C GLY A 48 -4.90 -10.31 19.07
N HIS A 49 -5.27 -9.74 17.92
CA HIS A 49 -6.22 -10.35 16.99
C HIS A 49 -5.60 -10.57 15.61
N ARG A 50 -5.67 -11.81 15.15
CA ARG A 50 -5.15 -12.24 13.84
C ARG A 50 -6.02 -11.74 12.70
N GLU A 51 -7.33 -11.73 12.91
CA GLU A 51 -8.32 -11.24 11.98
C GLU A 51 -9.06 -10.04 12.57
N ARG A 52 -9.28 -9.01 11.75
CA ARG A 52 -9.94 -7.76 12.15
C ARG A 52 -10.76 -7.20 11.01
N LEU A 53 -11.91 -6.63 11.35
CA LEU A 53 -12.76 -5.91 10.42
C LEU A 53 -12.91 -4.46 10.85
N PHE A 54 -12.48 -3.53 10.00
CA PHE A 54 -12.77 -2.11 10.21
C PHE A 54 -14.15 -1.75 9.65
N MET A 55 -15.19 -2.00 10.43
CA MET A 55 -16.57 -1.67 10.05
C MET A 55 -16.86 -0.18 10.25
N ALA A 56 -17.07 0.54 9.14
CA ALA A 56 -17.41 1.95 9.15
C ALA A 56 -18.17 2.36 7.88
N GLY A 57 -18.88 3.49 7.93
CA GLY A 57 -19.52 4.11 6.76
C GLY A 57 -18.56 4.55 5.65
N ASN A 58 -19.11 5.02 4.54
CA ASN A 58 -18.33 5.45 3.37
C ASN A 58 -17.45 6.66 3.70
N GLN A 59 -16.25 6.68 3.10
CA GLN A 59 -15.26 7.75 3.27
C GLN A 59 -14.74 8.00 4.69
N LEU A 60 -15.01 7.10 5.65
CA LEU A 60 -14.49 7.19 7.03
C LEU A 60 -13.05 6.67 7.20
N GLY A 61 -12.26 6.69 6.12
CA GLY A 61 -10.84 6.36 6.18
C GLY A 61 -10.50 4.87 6.37
N LYS A 62 -11.41 3.95 6.04
CA LYS A 62 -11.16 2.49 6.08
C LYS A 62 -9.97 2.09 5.20
N THR A 63 -10.03 2.49 3.92
CA THR A 63 -8.97 2.20 2.95
C THR A 63 -7.66 2.84 3.37
N VAL A 64 -7.71 4.08 3.87
CA VAL A 64 -6.54 4.80 4.36
C VAL A 64 -5.85 4.02 5.47
N ALA A 65 -6.59 3.55 6.48
CA ALA A 65 -6.02 2.74 7.56
C ALA A 65 -5.37 1.46 7.02
N GLY A 66 -6.10 0.68 6.21
CA GLY A 66 -5.58 -0.56 5.64
C GLY A 66 -4.31 -0.34 4.82
N SER A 67 -4.28 0.71 3.99
CA SER A 67 -3.11 1.04 3.17
C SER A 67 -1.91 1.50 4.00
N PHE A 68 -2.10 2.24 5.10
CA PHE A 68 -0.99 2.66 5.96
C PHE A 68 -0.45 1.50 6.78
N GLU A 69 -1.32 0.67 7.35
CA GLU A 69 -0.91 -0.54 8.06
C GLU A 69 -0.13 -1.51 7.14
N MET A 70 -0.65 -1.74 5.93
CA MET A 70 0.03 -2.53 4.89
C MET A 70 1.42 -1.96 4.56
N ALA A 71 1.56 -0.63 4.49
CA ALA A 71 2.85 0.02 4.30
C ALA A 71 3.82 -0.20 5.46
N MET A 72 3.36 -0.15 6.71
CA MET A 72 4.21 -0.46 7.86
C MET A 72 4.70 -1.91 7.82
N HIS A 73 3.81 -2.85 7.45
CA HIS A 73 4.16 -4.27 7.35
C HIS A 73 5.13 -4.56 6.20
N LEU A 74 4.92 -3.97 5.02
CA LEU A 74 5.81 -4.15 3.87
C LEU A 74 7.21 -3.57 4.10
N THR A 75 7.29 -2.44 4.80
CA THR A 75 8.56 -1.71 4.97
C THR A 75 9.27 -2.02 6.30
N GLY A 76 8.57 -2.63 7.26
CA GLY A 76 9.03 -2.77 8.64
C GLY A 76 9.11 -1.44 9.41
N ARG A 77 8.69 -0.32 8.81
CA ARG A 77 8.75 1.02 9.43
C ARG A 77 7.48 1.25 10.26
N TYR A 78 7.59 1.00 11.56
CA TYR A 78 6.52 1.25 12.51
C TYR A 78 6.75 2.58 13.24
N PRO A 79 5.79 3.54 13.20
CA PRO A 79 5.88 4.75 14.00
C PRO A 79 5.92 4.46 15.51
N ASP A 80 6.48 5.37 16.31
CA ASP A 80 6.62 5.20 17.77
C ASP A 80 5.29 4.93 18.49
N TRP A 81 4.18 5.47 17.95
CA TRP A 81 2.85 5.28 18.50
C TRP A 81 2.23 3.92 18.19
N TRP A 82 2.83 3.11 17.31
CA TRP A 82 2.30 1.83 16.84
C TRP A 82 2.28 0.79 17.96
N ARG A 83 1.10 0.24 18.27
CA ARG A 83 0.95 -0.83 19.25
C ARG A 83 0.47 -2.15 18.64
N GLY A 84 0.08 -2.17 17.37
CA GLY A 84 -0.32 -3.38 16.65
C GLY A 84 0.83 -4.37 16.40
N ARG A 85 0.55 -5.44 15.65
CA ARG A 85 1.54 -6.45 15.27
C ARG A 85 2.71 -5.80 14.53
N ARG A 86 3.93 -6.21 14.89
CA ARG A 86 5.16 -5.95 14.12
C ARG A 86 5.60 -7.24 13.44
N PHE A 87 6.18 -7.13 12.25
CA PHE A 87 6.79 -8.24 11.54
C PHE A 87 8.27 -7.95 11.37
N ASP A 88 9.10 -8.93 11.72
CA ASP A 88 10.54 -8.75 11.92
C ASP A 88 11.35 -9.19 10.68
N GLY A 89 10.65 -9.55 9.60
CA GLY A 89 11.24 -10.02 8.35
C GLY A 89 10.30 -9.87 7.16
N PRO A 90 10.81 -10.08 5.93
CA PRO A 90 10.04 -9.92 4.71
C PRO A 90 8.87 -10.90 4.66
N GLY A 91 7.68 -10.39 4.33
CA GLY A 91 6.45 -11.15 4.21
C GLY A 91 5.84 -11.10 2.82
N ARG A 92 4.91 -12.02 2.54
CA ARG A 92 4.01 -11.91 1.38
C ARG A 92 2.69 -11.33 1.84
N TYR A 93 2.25 -10.26 1.18
CA TYR A 93 1.03 -9.55 1.52
C TYR A 93 0.11 -9.45 0.32
N TRP A 94 -1.19 -9.43 0.59
CA TRP A 94 -2.24 -9.31 -0.42
C TRP A 94 -3.10 -8.10 -0.11
N ALA A 95 -3.45 -7.35 -1.14
CA ALA A 95 -4.42 -6.28 -1.06
C ALA A 95 -5.41 -6.47 -2.21
N ALA A 96 -6.70 -6.57 -1.87
CA ALA A 96 -7.75 -6.92 -2.80
C ALA A 96 -8.95 -5.99 -2.66
N GLY A 97 -9.61 -5.72 -3.79
CA GLY A 97 -10.92 -5.11 -3.87
C GLY A 97 -11.88 -6.01 -4.65
N GLU A 98 -13.15 -5.65 -4.66
CA GLU A 98 -14.21 -6.41 -5.36
C GLU A 98 -13.94 -6.55 -6.87
N THR A 99 -13.40 -5.50 -7.48
CA THR A 99 -13.07 -5.47 -8.90
C THR A 99 -11.60 -5.08 -9.13
N ARG A 100 -11.05 -5.44 -10.29
CA ARG A 100 -9.72 -5.00 -10.72
C ARG A 100 -9.60 -3.47 -10.72
N LEU A 101 -10.64 -2.77 -11.19
CA LEU A 101 -10.70 -1.31 -11.19
C LEU A 101 -10.65 -0.74 -9.78
N SER A 102 -11.48 -1.27 -8.85
CA SER A 102 -11.48 -0.82 -7.46
C SER A 102 -10.12 -1.05 -6.77
N THR A 103 -9.47 -2.17 -7.07
CA THR A 103 -8.13 -2.50 -6.54
C THR A 103 -7.09 -1.52 -7.06
N ARG A 104 -7.07 -1.26 -8.38
CA ARG A 104 -6.15 -0.32 -9.02
C ARG A 104 -6.37 1.12 -8.52
N ASP A 105 -7.60 1.61 -8.58
CA ASP A 105 -7.88 3.04 -8.40
C ASP A 105 -7.98 3.46 -6.94
N THR A 106 -8.19 2.51 -6.04
CA THR A 106 -8.32 2.78 -4.60
C THR A 106 -7.13 2.26 -3.81
N VAL A 107 -6.83 0.98 -3.92
CA VAL A 107 -5.84 0.30 -3.06
C VAL A 107 -4.42 0.55 -3.57
N GLN A 108 -4.15 0.26 -4.84
CA GLN A 108 -2.85 0.48 -5.47
C GLN A 108 -2.49 1.96 -5.44
N LYS A 109 -3.44 2.85 -5.74
CA LYS A 109 -3.24 4.31 -5.63
C LYS A 109 -2.67 4.76 -4.29
N LEU A 110 -3.19 4.24 -3.17
CA LEU A 110 -2.73 4.60 -1.83
C LEU A 110 -1.43 3.90 -1.43
N LEU A 111 -1.20 2.67 -1.90
CA LEU A 111 -0.01 1.90 -1.54
C LEU A 111 1.22 2.33 -2.33
N VAL A 112 1.11 2.47 -3.65
CA VAL A 112 2.24 2.70 -4.54
C VAL A 112 2.17 4.03 -5.29
N GLY A 113 1.00 4.63 -5.48
CA GLY A 113 0.85 5.91 -6.19
C GLY A 113 -0.07 5.83 -7.41
N GLU A 114 -0.24 6.95 -8.12
CA GLU A 114 -1.27 7.08 -9.17
C GLU A 114 -1.08 6.05 -10.31
N PRO A 115 -2.03 5.12 -10.53
CA PRO A 115 -1.85 4.02 -11.49
C PRO A 115 -1.56 4.46 -12.92
N GLU A 116 -2.07 5.62 -13.35
CA GLU A 116 -1.88 6.14 -14.71
C GLU A 116 -0.54 6.86 -14.90
N ARG A 117 0.26 7.00 -13.83
CA ARG A 117 1.54 7.69 -13.82
C ARG A 117 2.63 6.81 -13.21
N PRO A 118 3.14 5.81 -13.94
CA PRO A 118 4.17 4.90 -13.46
C PRO A 118 5.41 5.63 -12.92
N GLU A 119 5.74 6.80 -13.48
CA GLU A 119 6.84 7.64 -13.01
C GLU A 119 6.61 8.25 -11.61
N ALA A 120 5.37 8.23 -11.12
CA ALA A 120 4.97 8.67 -9.79
C ALA A 120 4.79 7.50 -8.80
N TRP A 121 4.99 6.25 -9.24
CA TRP A 121 4.96 5.08 -8.36
C TRP A 121 6.15 5.11 -7.40
N GLY A 122 5.93 4.73 -6.14
CA GLY A 122 6.88 4.92 -5.04
C GLY A 122 7.08 6.39 -4.62
N ILE A 123 6.41 7.35 -5.28
CA ILE A 123 6.50 8.78 -4.95
C ILE A 123 5.17 9.30 -4.38
N GLY A 124 4.05 8.58 -4.58
CA GLY A 124 2.72 8.96 -4.06
C GLY A 124 2.08 7.98 -3.08
N GLY A 125 2.63 6.76 -2.97
CA GLY A 125 2.15 5.73 -2.05
C GLY A 125 2.63 5.93 -0.62
N ASN A 126 2.00 5.24 0.33
CA ASN A 126 2.38 5.26 1.75
C ASN A 126 3.80 4.71 2.04
N GLN A 127 4.57 4.33 1.03
CA GLN A 127 5.75 3.47 1.15
C GLN A 127 7.05 4.08 0.59
N GLY A 128 6.98 5.22 -0.10
CA GLY A 128 8.17 5.83 -0.69
C GLY A 128 8.93 4.89 -1.64
N ASP A 129 10.26 4.97 -1.62
CA ASP A 129 11.20 4.12 -2.38
C ASP A 129 11.45 2.74 -1.77
N ALA A 130 10.85 2.44 -0.61
CA ALA A 130 11.02 1.16 0.07
C ALA A 130 10.26 0.00 -0.58
N VAL A 131 9.44 0.26 -1.60
CA VAL A 131 8.73 -0.76 -2.38
C VAL A 131 8.94 -0.51 -3.87
N SER A 132 9.47 -1.52 -4.55
CA SER A 132 9.60 -1.55 -6.01
C SER A 132 8.48 -2.39 -6.62
N GLU A 133 7.92 -1.96 -7.75
CA GLU A 133 7.04 -2.81 -8.54
C GLU A 133 7.89 -3.63 -9.52
N ALA A 134 7.62 -4.93 -9.59
CA ALA A 134 8.15 -5.82 -10.61
C ALA A 134 6.98 -6.53 -11.28
N GLY A 135 6.61 -6.06 -12.47
CA GLY A 135 5.70 -6.80 -13.34
C GLY A 135 6.27 -8.20 -13.61
N PHE A 136 5.41 -9.21 -13.62
CA PHE A 136 5.79 -10.56 -14.00
C PHE A 136 4.94 -11.03 -15.17
N ALA A 137 5.57 -11.72 -16.12
CA ALA A 137 4.85 -12.29 -17.25
C ALA A 137 3.78 -13.26 -16.75
N ARG A 138 2.60 -13.27 -17.39
CA ARG A 138 1.51 -14.20 -17.06
C ARG A 138 1.95 -15.67 -17.17
N THR A 139 2.97 -15.96 -17.97
CA THR A 139 3.64 -17.26 -18.06
C THR A 139 4.31 -17.72 -16.77
N ARG A 140 4.56 -16.81 -15.80
CA ARG A 140 5.05 -17.15 -14.46
C ARG A 140 3.94 -17.55 -13.49
N VAL A 141 2.68 -17.46 -13.88
CA VAL A 141 1.55 -18.00 -13.09
C VAL A 141 1.59 -19.52 -13.22
N LEU A 142 1.95 -20.19 -12.12
CA LEU A 142 2.13 -21.65 -12.10
C LEU A 142 0.80 -22.43 -12.12
N GLY A 143 -0.31 -21.76 -11.85
CA GLY A 143 -1.63 -22.29 -12.09
C GLY A 143 -2.73 -21.51 -11.37
N PHE A 144 -3.96 -21.76 -11.77
CA PHE A 144 -5.15 -21.18 -11.17
C PHE A 144 -5.86 -22.23 -10.32
N ARG A 145 -6.32 -21.84 -9.13
CA ARG A 145 -7.17 -22.69 -8.29
C ARG A 145 -8.62 -22.43 -8.66
N TRP A 146 -9.27 -23.41 -9.27
CA TRP A 146 -10.67 -23.32 -9.69
C TRP A 146 -11.57 -24.08 -8.71
N PRO A 147 -12.74 -23.54 -8.32
CA PRO A 147 -13.68 -24.29 -7.47
C PRO A 147 -14.17 -25.56 -8.19
N ALA A 148 -14.09 -26.71 -7.50
CA ALA A 148 -14.40 -28.02 -8.11
C ALA A 148 -15.84 -28.17 -8.62
N HIS A 149 -16.77 -27.36 -8.13
CA HIS A 149 -18.20 -27.42 -8.48
C HIS A 149 -18.59 -26.49 -9.64
N LEU A 150 -17.65 -25.70 -10.17
CA LEU A 150 -17.89 -24.84 -11.32
C LEU A 150 -17.27 -25.47 -12.57
N PRO A 151 -17.93 -25.37 -13.74
CA PRO A 151 -17.34 -25.84 -14.99
C PRO A 151 -16.00 -25.13 -15.20
N ALA A 152 -14.98 -25.91 -15.61
CA ALA A 152 -13.65 -25.39 -15.87
C ALA A 152 -13.71 -24.25 -16.91
N PRO A 153 -12.83 -23.24 -16.80
CA PRO A 153 -12.84 -22.13 -17.74
C PRO A 153 -12.52 -22.63 -19.16
N PRO A 154 -13.13 -22.06 -20.20
CA PRO A 154 -13.05 -22.56 -21.58
C PRO A 154 -11.69 -22.34 -22.29
N ALA A 155 -10.62 -22.02 -21.57
CA ALA A 155 -9.29 -21.73 -22.14
C ALA A 155 -8.21 -22.65 -21.55
N ASP A 156 -7.09 -22.82 -22.27
CA ASP A 156 -5.85 -23.51 -21.85
C ASP A 156 -5.15 -22.81 -20.68
N VAL A 157 -5.87 -22.69 -19.57
CA VAL A 157 -5.40 -22.12 -18.34
C VAL A 157 -4.81 -23.27 -17.53
N PRO A 158 -3.50 -23.25 -17.20
CA PRO A 158 -2.92 -24.29 -16.36
C PRO A 158 -3.65 -24.31 -15.01
N VAL A 159 -4.40 -25.39 -14.75
CA VAL A 159 -5.05 -25.65 -13.48
C VAL A 159 -4.05 -26.39 -12.60
N ALA A 160 -3.72 -25.82 -11.45
CA ALA A 160 -2.82 -26.49 -10.52
C ALA A 160 -3.60 -27.55 -9.74
N ASP A 161 -3.22 -28.81 -9.86
CA ASP A 161 -3.82 -29.94 -9.14
C ASP A 161 -3.27 -30.01 -7.70
N GLY A 162 -3.68 -29.03 -6.90
CA GLY A 162 -3.23 -28.82 -5.53
C GLY A 162 -4.10 -29.50 -4.49
N GLY A 163 -4.48 -30.77 -4.68
CA GLY A 163 -5.22 -31.59 -3.72
C GLY A 163 -4.48 -31.92 -2.40
N GLY A 164 -3.45 -31.15 -2.05
CA GLY A 164 -2.80 -31.25 -0.74
C GLY A 164 -3.70 -30.66 0.35
N PRO A 165 -3.63 -31.17 1.59
CA PRO A 165 -4.41 -30.63 2.69
C PRO A 165 -4.14 -29.13 2.85
N VAL A 166 -5.19 -28.36 3.09
CA VAL A 166 -5.10 -26.95 3.49
C VAL A 166 -4.11 -26.88 4.66
N SER A 167 -3.14 -25.97 4.56
CA SER A 167 -2.18 -25.73 5.64
C SER A 167 -2.94 -25.55 6.94
N ARG A 168 -2.77 -26.46 7.91
CA ARG A 168 -3.32 -26.31 9.26
C ARG A 168 -2.68 -25.16 10.04
N ASN A 169 -1.74 -24.44 9.42
CA ASN A 169 -1.11 -23.22 9.94
C ASN A 169 -1.78 -21.94 9.42
N GLU A 170 -3.00 -22.02 8.87
CA GLU A 170 -3.92 -20.88 8.90
C GLU A 170 -4.28 -20.64 10.36
N ALA A 171 -3.46 -19.81 11.00
CA ALA A 171 -3.79 -19.24 12.27
C ALA A 171 -4.30 -17.81 12.02
#